data_AF-A0A1Y4HCH0-F1
#
_entry.id   AF-A0A1Y4HCH0-F1
#
_cell.length_a   1.000
_cell.length_b   1.000
_cell.length_c   1.000
_cell.angle_alpha   90.00
_cell.angle_beta   90.00
_cell.angle_gamma   90.00
#
_symmetry.space_group_name_H-M   'P 1'
#
loop_
_entity.id
_entity.type
_entity.pdbx_description
1 polymer ?
#
loop_
_entity_poly.entity_id
_entity_poly.type
_entity_poly.pdbx_seq_one_letter_code
_entity_poly.pdbx_strand_id
1 'polypeptide(L)'
;MKLNNRFIFGILSLVLSAIIAFVALPTIARQTNGKAEIVRITQPVLKGEQITSENAEVVEVGGYNLPSNVAHSLSDVEGLYVKADLSEGDYILTSKVSAVPISSDIALNDIPSGKVAISLTVKTLASGLSDKLQQNDIVRIYHFLETAEEVPELRFVKVLSVTDSDGVNVDNTKELTEDEEKQQSATITVLATPEQARIITEMENDGVVHVALISRNNSKLAEDLLAEQDKTLQEMYFPETLTEDGENAVSEETAEAGDSTSAEIPDEGAESAHASDSQPVA
;
A
#
# COMPACT_ATOMS: atom_id res chain seq x y z
N MET A 1 23.72 -61.14 -35.43
CA MET A 1 24.24 -61.70 -34.17
C MET A 1 23.13 -61.61 -33.13
N LYS A 2 22.63 -62.73 -32.57
CA LYS A 2 21.69 -62.68 -31.44
C LYS A 2 22.48 -62.23 -30.21
N LEU A 3 22.27 -61.00 -29.74
CA LEU A 3 22.87 -60.54 -28.50
C LEU A 3 22.28 -61.35 -27.34
N ASN A 4 23.12 -62.05 -26.59
CA ASN A 4 22.70 -62.76 -25.38
C ASN A 4 22.22 -61.73 -24.34
N ASN A 5 21.08 -61.97 -23.71
CA ASN A 5 20.51 -61.08 -22.69
C ASN A 5 21.55 -60.67 -21.62
N ARG A 6 22.46 -61.58 -21.25
CA ARG A 6 23.54 -61.33 -20.29
C ARG A 6 24.54 -60.25 -20.75
N PHE A 7 24.83 -60.17 -22.05
CA PHE A 7 25.72 -59.13 -22.61
C PHE A 7 25.03 -57.77 -22.67
N ILE A 8 23.73 -57.76 -22.98
CA ILE A 8 22.89 -56.55 -22.95
C ILE A 8 22.83 -55.98 -21.53
N PHE A 9 22.60 -56.83 -20.51
CA PHE A 9 22.61 -56.38 -19.11
C PHE A 9 23.99 -55.86 -18.66
N GLY A 10 25.09 -56.43 -19.17
CA GLY A 10 26.44 -55.92 -18.93
C GLY A 10 26.65 -54.51 -19.48
N ILE A 11 26.23 -54.27 -20.74
CA ILE A 11 26.29 -52.93 -21.36
C ILE A 11 25.38 -51.95 -20.63
N LEU A 12 24.16 -52.37 -20.28
CA LEU A 12 23.20 -51.52 -19.58
C LEU A 12 23.70 -51.10 -18.18
N SER A 13 24.31 -52.04 -17.46
CA SER A 13 24.95 -51.79 -16.16
C SER A 13 26.14 -50.82 -16.28
N LEU A 14 26.97 -50.98 -17.31
CA LEU A 14 28.09 -50.08 -17.56
C LEU A 14 27.62 -48.66 -17.89
N VAL A 15 26.58 -48.52 -18.72
CA VAL A 15 25.97 -47.21 -19.03
C VAL A 15 25.35 -46.59 -17.77
N LEU A 16 24.63 -47.36 -16.97
CA LEU A 16 24.01 -46.87 -15.73
C LEU A 16 25.07 -46.39 -14.72
N SER A 17 26.16 -47.15 -14.56
CA SER A 17 27.30 -46.77 -13.72
C SER A 17 27.95 -45.47 -14.22
N ALA A 18 28.15 -45.33 -15.53
CA ALA A 18 28.69 -44.10 -16.12
C ALA A 18 27.77 -42.90 -15.87
N ILE A 19 26.45 -43.05 -15.99
CA ILE A 19 25.49 -41.97 -15.70
C ILE A 19 25.58 -41.55 -14.23
N ILE A 20 25.62 -42.50 -13.30
CA ILE A 20 25.73 -42.17 -11.87
C ILE A 20 27.06 -41.47 -11.58
N ALA A 21 28.17 -41.98 -12.13
CA ALA A 21 29.51 -41.45 -11.89
C ALA A 21 29.74 -40.06 -12.49
N PHE A 22 29.23 -39.79 -13.69
CA PHE A 22 29.48 -38.55 -14.42
C PHE A 22 28.35 -37.52 -14.34
N VAL A 23 27.13 -37.91 -13.96
CA VAL A 23 25.99 -36.99 -13.84
C VAL A 23 25.54 -36.86 -12.39
N ALA A 24 25.20 -37.96 -11.73
CA ALA A 24 24.62 -37.89 -10.38
C ALA A 24 25.64 -37.39 -9.35
N LEU A 25 26.85 -37.95 -9.31
CA LEU A 25 27.88 -37.56 -8.35
C LEU A 25 28.35 -36.10 -8.52
N PRO A 26 28.66 -35.60 -9.73
CA PRO A 26 29.05 -34.20 -9.90
C PRO A 26 27.92 -33.22 -9.59
N THR A 27 26.66 -33.59 -9.86
CA THR A 27 25.50 -32.74 -9.54
C THR A 27 25.31 -32.63 -8.02
N ILE A 28 25.39 -33.75 -7.29
CA ILE A 28 25.29 -33.75 -5.82
C ILE A 28 26.48 -33.00 -5.20
N ALA A 29 27.70 -33.21 -5.70
CA ALA A 29 28.88 -32.51 -5.21
C ALA A 29 28.83 -31.00 -5.45
N ARG A 30 28.27 -30.55 -6.59
CA ARG A 30 27.98 -29.12 -6.83
C ARG A 30 26.91 -28.58 -5.90
N GLN A 31 25.92 -29.38 -5.54
CA GLN A 31 24.84 -28.98 -4.65
C GLN A 31 25.29 -28.88 -3.18
N THR A 32 26.24 -29.72 -2.74
CA THR A 32 26.72 -29.73 -1.34
C THR A 32 27.97 -28.88 -1.09
N ASN A 33 28.82 -28.68 -2.09
CA ASN A 33 30.05 -27.88 -1.98
C ASN A 33 30.04 -26.60 -2.82
N GLY A 34 28.90 -26.26 -3.45
CA GLY A 34 28.77 -25.00 -4.18
C GLY A 34 28.95 -23.83 -3.22
N LYS A 35 29.91 -22.96 -3.49
CA LYS A 35 30.05 -21.66 -2.82
C LYS A 35 29.17 -20.66 -3.55
N ALA A 36 28.53 -19.77 -2.81
CA ALA A 36 27.71 -18.70 -3.35
C ALA A 36 28.10 -17.39 -2.67
N GLU A 37 28.18 -16.32 -3.45
CA GLU A 37 28.30 -14.96 -2.94
C GLU A 37 26.92 -14.47 -2.53
N ILE A 38 26.81 -13.83 -1.38
CA ILE A 38 25.58 -13.22 -0.90
C ILE A 38 25.87 -11.85 -0.32
N VAL A 39 24.86 -10.98 -0.27
CA VAL A 39 24.94 -9.72 0.45
C VAL A 39 24.49 -9.91 1.90
N ARG A 40 25.32 -9.47 2.83
CA ARG A 40 25.09 -9.55 4.27
C ARG A 40 25.23 -8.19 4.93
N ILE A 41 24.39 -7.93 5.93
CA ILE A 41 24.39 -6.71 6.73
C ILE A 41 25.58 -6.69 7.70
N THR A 42 26.30 -5.56 7.77
CA THR A 42 27.47 -5.36 8.64
C THR A 42 27.17 -4.46 9.84
N GLN A 43 26.08 -3.70 9.79
CA GLN A 43 25.61 -2.83 10.87
C GLN A 43 24.08 -2.87 10.90
N PRO A 44 23.42 -2.75 12.07
CA PRO A 44 21.96 -2.73 12.13
C PRO A 44 21.36 -1.68 11.18
N VAL A 45 20.36 -2.08 10.39
CA VAL A 45 19.63 -1.22 9.46
C VAL A 45 18.15 -1.29 9.81
N LEU A 46 17.56 -0.16 10.21
CA LEU A 46 16.17 -0.10 10.65
C LEU A 46 15.21 -0.04 9.47
N LYS A 47 13.97 -0.50 9.67
CA LYS A 47 12.89 -0.43 8.68
C LYS A 47 12.80 0.97 8.06
N GLY A 48 12.87 1.02 6.73
CA GLY A 48 12.82 2.24 5.94
C GLY A 48 14.16 2.94 5.73
N GLU A 49 15.24 2.47 6.33
CA GLU A 49 16.59 2.91 6.00
C GLU A 49 17.07 2.28 4.69
N GLN A 50 18.08 2.93 4.10
CA GLN A 50 18.65 2.53 2.83
C GLN A 50 19.83 1.58 3.02
N ILE A 51 19.93 0.58 2.15
CA ILE A 51 21.13 -0.25 2.06
C ILE A 51 22.21 0.52 1.32
N THR A 52 23.39 0.59 1.92
CA THR A 52 24.56 1.29 1.40
C THR A 52 25.78 0.38 1.46
N SER A 53 26.83 0.75 0.75
CA SER A 53 28.13 0.07 0.83
C SER A 53 28.82 0.16 2.20
N GLU A 54 28.30 0.99 3.12
CA GLU A 54 28.82 1.10 4.49
C GLU A 54 28.18 0.08 5.45
N ASN A 55 26.91 -0.29 5.21
CA ASN A 55 26.13 -1.17 6.08
C ASN A 55 25.90 -2.58 5.51
N ALA A 56 26.42 -2.86 4.31
CA ALA A 56 26.33 -4.17 3.67
C ALA A 56 27.62 -4.54 2.95
N GLU A 57 27.93 -5.83 2.93
CA GLU A 57 29.10 -6.39 2.24
C GLU A 57 28.72 -7.68 1.48
N VAL A 58 29.54 -8.04 0.49
CA VAL A 58 29.43 -9.34 -0.21
C VAL A 58 30.32 -10.36 0.48
N VAL A 59 29.74 -11.49 0.89
CA VAL A 59 30.45 -12.60 1.52
C VAL A 59 30.23 -13.91 0.79
N GLU A 60 31.25 -14.76 0.80
CA GLU A 60 31.18 -16.12 0.24
C GLU A 60 30.72 -17.10 1.31
N VAL A 61 29.61 -17.78 1.07
CA VAL A 61 29.02 -18.79 1.97
C VAL A 61 28.76 -20.11 1.25
N GLY A 62 28.42 -21.14 2.01
CA GLY A 62 27.94 -22.40 1.43
C GLY A 62 26.57 -22.22 0.77
N GLY A 63 26.46 -22.63 -0.49
CA GLY A 63 25.25 -22.65 -1.33
C GLY A 63 24.13 -23.55 -0.82
N TYR A 64 24.41 -24.42 0.15
CA TYR A 64 23.46 -25.41 0.63
C TYR A 64 22.33 -24.76 1.44
N ASN A 65 21.09 -25.00 1.01
CA ASN A 65 19.87 -24.48 1.65
C ASN A 65 19.75 -22.95 1.67
N LEU A 66 20.44 -22.24 0.77
CA LEU A 66 20.22 -20.81 0.57
C LEU A 66 18.86 -20.57 -0.11
N PRO A 67 18.04 -19.64 0.41
CA PRO A 67 16.83 -19.19 -0.28
C PRO A 67 17.16 -18.66 -1.68
N SER A 68 16.32 -18.97 -2.67
CA SER A 68 16.55 -18.55 -4.06
C SER A 68 16.41 -17.04 -4.29
N ASN A 69 15.89 -16.32 -3.30
CA ASN A 69 15.66 -14.88 -3.33
C ASN A 69 16.69 -14.09 -2.50
N VAL A 70 17.84 -14.70 -2.17
CA VAL A 70 18.94 -13.95 -1.56
C VAL A 70 19.58 -13.02 -2.60
N ALA A 71 20.00 -11.83 -2.16
CA ALA A 71 20.78 -10.93 -2.99
C ALA A 71 22.21 -11.47 -3.14
N HIS A 72 22.72 -11.48 -4.36
CA HIS A 72 24.05 -12.03 -4.67
C HIS A 72 25.10 -10.95 -4.93
N SER A 73 24.69 -9.75 -5.32
CA SER A 73 25.58 -8.62 -5.55
C SER A 73 25.08 -7.37 -4.83
N LEU A 74 26.01 -6.51 -4.41
CA LEU A 74 25.67 -5.25 -3.74
C LEU A 74 24.81 -4.35 -4.66
N SER A 75 25.07 -4.37 -5.97
CA SER A 75 24.28 -3.64 -6.97
C SER A 75 22.80 -4.05 -7.05
N ASP A 76 22.44 -5.24 -6.57
CA ASP A 76 21.05 -5.70 -6.56
C ASP A 76 20.22 -4.98 -5.47
N VAL A 77 20.89 -4.41 -4.46
CA VAL A 77 20.26 -3.93 -3.23
C VAL A 77 20.72 -2.56 -2.78
N GLU A 78 21.87 -2.08 -3.24
CA GLU A 78 22.38 -0.75 -2.92
C GLU A 78 21.39 0.31 -3.41
N GLY A 79 21.03 1.22 -2.49
CA GLY A 79 20.04 2.25 -2.74
C GLY A 79 18.59 1.81 -2.50
N LEU A 80 18.32 0.52 -2.22
CA LEU A 80 16.99 0.04 -1.83
C LEU A 80 16.74 0.24 -0.34
N TYR A 81 15.47 0.32 0.03
CA TYR A 81 15.02 0.53 1.40
C TYR A 81 14.56 -0.77 2.05
N VAL A 82 14.91 -1.01 3.30
CA VAL A 82 14.55 -2.25 4.01
C VAL A 82 13.10 -2.22 4.51
N LYS A 83 12.39 -3.35 4.35
CA LYS A 83 10.97 -3.53 4.75
C LYS A 83 10.77 -3.90 6.21
N ALA A 84 11.84 -4.30 6.89
CA ALA A 84 11.88 -4.66 8.29
C ALA A 84 13.30 -4.40 8.80
N ASP A 85 13.45 -4.32 10.12
CA ASP A 85 14.75 -4.19 10.75
C ASP A 85 15.63 -5.40 10.38
N LEU A 86 16.88 -5.12 10.04
CA LEU A 86 17.92 -6.10 9.76
C LEU A 86 19.05 -5.94 10.76
N SER A 87 19.48 -7.05 11.34
CA SER A 87 20.60 -7.10 12.28
C SER A 87 21.92 -7.38 11.56
N GLU A 88 23.02 -7.06 12.23
CA GLU A 88 24.35 -7.48 11.76
C GLU A 88 24.38 -9.00 11.54
N GLY A 89 24.86 -9.41 10.36
CA GLY A 89 24.92 -10.80 9.95
C GLY A 89 23.72 -11.29 9.13
N ASP A 90 22.63 -10.52 9.05
CA ASP A 90 21.44 -10.91 8.28
C ASP A 90 21.71 -10.93 6.77
N TYR A 91 21.10 -11.90 6.10
CA TYR A 91 21.15 -12.01 4.64
C TYR A 91 20.06 -11.15 4.03
N ILE A 92 20.42 -10.40 3.00
CA ILE A 92 19.46 -9.53 2.33
C ILE A 92 18.66 -10.37 1.34
N LEU A 93 17.36 -10.50 1.60
CA LEU A 93 16.42 -11.13 0.69
C LEU A 93 15.79 -10.05 -0.19
N THR A 94 15.65 -10.30 -1.49
CA THR A 94 15.00 -9.36 -2.43
C THR A 94 13.55 -9.06 -2.05
N SER A 95 12.89 -9.96 -1.31
CA SER A 95 11.55 -9.75 -0.77
C SER A 95 11.50 -8.79 0.43
N LYS A 96 12.64 -8.54 1.09
CA LYS A 96 12.79 -7.68 2.27
C LYS A 96 13.24 -6.26 1.94
N VAL A 97 13.36 -5.92 0.67
CA VAL A 97 13.78 -4.59 0.19
C VAL A 97 12.74 -3.99 -0.76
N SER A 98 12.80 -2.67 -0.93
CA SER A 98 11.90 -1.86 -1.77
C SER A 98 12.70 -0.81 -2.56
N ALA A 99 12.36 -0.63 -3.83
CA ALA A 99 12.91 0.47 -4.64
C ALA A 99 12.28 1.83 -4.32
N VAL A 100 11.08 1.82 -3.75
CA VAL A 100 10.39 3.03 -3.30
C VAL A 100 10.79 3.28 -1.85
N PRO A 101 11.12 4.53 -1.47
CA PRO A 101 11.30 4.91 -0.08
C PRO A 101 10.16 4.38 0.74
N ILE A 102 10.49 3.62 1.78
CA ILE A 102 9.48 3.17 2.71
C ILE A 102 9.24 4.38 3.59
N SER A 103 8.31 5.24 3.18
CA SER A 103 7.74 6.21 4.10
C SER A 103 7.37 5.44 5.37
N SER A 104 7.65 6.02 6.53
CA SER A 104 7.18 5.47 7.80
C SER A 104 5.69 5.13 7.73
N ASP A 105 4.94 5.88 6.91
CA ASP A 105 3.54 5.62 6.56
C ASP A 105 3.36 4.97 5.18
N ILE A 106 3.73 3.69 5.08
CA ILE A 106 3.42 2.82 3.91
C ILE A 106 1.94 2.94 3.51
N ALA A 107 1.05 3.09 4.49
CA ALA A 107 -0.38 3.17 4.28
C ALA A 107 -0.82 4.39 3.45
N LEU A 108 -0.01 5.45 3.35
CA LEU A 108 -0.31 6.60 2.50
C LEU A 108 -0.02 6.34 1.01
N ASN A 109 0.80 5.35 0.69
CA ASN A 109 1.05 4.96 -0.71
C ASN A 109 -0.14 4.16 -1.30
N ASP A 110 -0.95 3.55 -0.44
CA ASP A 110 -2.04 2.63 -0.83
C ASP A 110 -3.44 3.26 -0.64
N ILE A 111 -3.57 4.58 -0.74
CA ILE A 111 -4.86 5.27 -0.66
C ILE A 111 -5.69 4.94 -1.92
N PRO A 112 -6.87 4.29 -1.79
CA PRO A 112 -7.70 3.98 -2.95
C PRO A 112 -8.22 5.23 -3.65
N SER A 113 -8.44 5.13 -4.96
CA SER A 113 -9.08 6.20 -5.74
C SER A 113 -10.43 6.57 -5.13
N GLY A 114 -10.71 7.87 -5.04
CA GLY A 114 -11.93 8.40 -4.41
C GLY A 114 -11.90 8.48 -2.88
N LYS A 115 -10.79 8.09 -2.23
CA LYS A 115 -10.56 8.32 -0.80
C LYS A 115 -9.35 9.23 -0.57
N VAL A 116 -9.23 9.76 0.64
CA VAL A 116 -8.17 10.66 1.09
C VAL A 116 -7.66 10.22 2.46
N ALA A 117 -6.43 10.63 2.80
CA ALA A 117 -5.94 10.57 4.17
C ALA A 117 -6.18 11.94 4.84
N ILE A 118 -6.78 11.93 6.02
CA ILE A 118 -7.00 13.13 6.82
C ILE A 118 -6.60 12.87 8.26
N SER A 119 -6.01 13.88 8.89
CA SER A 119 -5.52 13.83 10.26
C SER A 119 -6.43 14.61 11.21
N LEU A 120 -6.53 14.12 12.44
CA LEU A 120 -7.26 14.76 13.55
C LEU A 120 -6.40 14.76 14.81
N THR A 121 -6.55 15.80 15.64
CA THR A 121 -5.71 15.99 16.83
C THR A 121 -6.26 15.21 18.02
N VAL A 122 -5.37 14.53 18.73
CA VAL A 122 -5.65 13.91 20.02
C VAL A 122 -5.45 14.94 21.12
N LYS A 123 -6.54 15.61 21.52
CA LYS A 123 -6.48 16.68 22.55
C LYS A 123 -6.22 16.14 23.96
N THR A 124 -6.59 14.88 24.23
CA THR A 124 -6.39 14.21 25.52
C THR A 124 -6.00 12.73 25.32
N LEU A 125 -5.35 12.13 26.33
CA LEU A 125 -5.09 10.69 26.33
C LEU A 125 -6.38 9.88 26.12
N ALA A 126 -7.49 10.25 26.76
CA ALA A 126 -8.74 9.52 26.63
C ALA A 126 -9.35 9.59 25.22
N SER A 127 -9.24 10.75 24.54
CA SER A 127 -9.75 10.91 23.16
C SER A 127 -9.01 10.05 22.15
N GLY A 128 -7.73 9.72 22.38
CA GLY A 128 -6.92 8.85 21.52
C GLY A 128 -6.80 7.41 22.04
N LEU A 129 -7.77 6.92 22.82
CA LEU A 129 -7.77 5.58 23.41
C LEU A 129 -6.53 5.28 24.29
N SER A 130 -6.03 6.27 25.01
CA SER A 130 -4.86 6.19 25.90
C SER A 130 -3.57 5.75 25.19
N ASP A 131 -3.32 6.28 23.99
CA ASP A 131 -2.18 5.91 23.14
C ASP A 131 -2.12 4.40 22.89
N LYS A 132 -3.26 3.80 22.57
CA LYS A 132 -3.32 2.37 22.22
C LYS A 132 -3.77 2.13 20.81
N LEU A 133 -4.14 3.19 20.08
CA LEU A 133 -4.49 3.07 18.67
C LEU A 133 -3.31 2.59 17.86
N GLN A 134 -3.62 1.78 16.86
CA GLN A 134 -2.66 1.15 15.97
C GLN A 134 -3.12 1.33 14.52
N GLN A 135 -2.15 1.25 13.62
CA GLN A 135 -2.42 1.17 12.19
C GLN A 135 -3.37 -0.02 11.89
N ASN A 136 -4.30 0.18 10.96
CA ASN A 136 -5.35 -0.75 10.56
C ASN A 136 -6.46 -1.01 11.60
N ASP A 137 -6.49 -0.28 12.72
CA ASP A 137 -7.68 -0.27 13.57
C ASP A 137 -8.89 0.26 12.82
N ILE A 138 -10.04 -0.37 13.04
CA ILE A 138 -11.33 0.20 12.66
C ILE A 138 -11.90 0.91 13.88
N VAL A 139 -12.15 2.19 13.71
CA VAL A 139 -12.60 3.07 14.79
C VAL A 139 -13.90 3.76 14.43
N ARG A 140 -14.59 4.17 15.48
CA ARG A 140 -15.68 5.14 15.42
C ARG A 140 -15.20 6.47 15.96
N ILE A 141 -15.62 7.55 15.32
CA ILE A 141 -15.26 8.90 15.72
C ILE A 141 -16.52 9.61 16.24
N TYR A 142 -16.43 10.15 17.45
CA TYR A 142 -17.48 10.95 18.07
C TYR A 142 -17.09 12.43 18.09
N HIS A 143 -18.08 13.29 17.87
CA HIS A 143 -17.93 14.72 18.08
C HIS A 143 -18.44 15.08 19.47
N PHE A 144 -17.59 15.66 20.32
CA PHE A 144 -17.98 16.17 21.62
C PHE A 144 -17.96 17.70 21.63
N LEU A 145 -19.15 18.29 21.69
CA LEU A 145 -19.38 19.71 21.96
C LEU A 145 -19.85 19.86 23.42
N GLU A 146 -21.17 19.88 23.64
CA GLU A 146 -21.79 19.80 24.98
C GLU A 146 -22.27 18.36 25.29
N THR A 147 -22.61 17.62 24.25
CA THR A 147 -22.98 16.20 24.28
C THR A 147 -22.21 15.43 23.22
N ALA A 148 -21.92 14.16 23.48
CA ALA A 148 -21.33 13.28 22.48
C ALA A 148 -22.40 12.93 21.43
N GLU A 149 -22.19 13.37 20.19
CA GLU A 149 -23.06 13.05 19.07
C GLU A 149 -22.42 11.97 18.20
N GLU A 150 -23.25 11.00 17.81
CA GLU A 150 -22.86 10.00 16.83
C GLU A 150 -22.95 10.61 15.43
N VAL A 151 -21.85 10.49 14.68
CA VAL A 151 -21.76 10.91 13.28
C VAL A 151 -21.89 9.67 12.40
N PRO A 152 -23.03 9.46 11.70
CA PRO A 152 -23.28 8.26 10.90
C PRO A 152 -22.21 7.98 9.84
N GLU A 153 -21.59 9.03 9.32
CA GLU A 153 -20.50 8.97 8.34
C GLU A 153 -19.22 8.41 8.94
N LEU A 154 -19.01 8.51 10.25
CA LEU A 154 -17.74 8.17 10.91
C LEU A 154 -17.87 6.97 11.85
N ARG A 155 -18.85 6.08 11.61
CA ARG A 155 -19.05 4.88 12.45
C ARG A 155 -17.92 3.88 12.27
N PHE A 156 -17.44 3.70 11.04
CA PHE A 156 -16.35 2.78 10.71
C PHE A 156 -15.34 3.47 9.80
N VAL A 157 -14.22 3.89 10.39
CA VAL A 157 -13.11 4.53 9.69
C VAL A 157 -11.83 3.77 9.98
N LYS A 158 -10.97 3.59 8.98
CA LYS A 158 -9.70 2.87 9.14
C LYS A 158 -8.59 3.84 9.53
N VAL A 159 -7.86 3.52 10.60
CA VAL A 159 -6.65 4.24 11.00
C VAL A 159 -5.49 3.86 10.07
N LEU A 160 -4.85 4.86 9.47
CA LEU A 160 -3.67 4.71 8.63
C LEU A 160 -2.38 4.87 9.44
N SER A 161 -2.31 5.85 10.33
CA SER A 161 -1.17 6.07 11.20
C SER A 161 -1.55 6.84 12.47
N VAL A 162 -0.67 6.76 13.47
CA VAL A 162 -0.77 7.50 14.73
C VAL A 162 0.61 8.10 14.97
N THR A 163 0.66 9.42 15.12
CA THR A 163 1.92 10.17 15.23
C THR A 163 1.98 11.00 16.51
N ASP A 164 3.19 11.24 16.99
CA ASP A 164 3.46 12.17 18.08
C ASP A 164 3.45 13.64 17.61
N SER A 165 3.80 14.55 18.50
CA SER A 165 3.81 15.99 18.21
C SER A 165 4.84 16.42 17.18
N ASP A 166 5.88 15.61 16.96
CA ASP A 166 6.93 15.86 15.97
C ASP A 166 6.60 15.22 14.61
N GLY A 167 5.45 14.55 14.50
CA GLY A 167 5.00 13.85 13.30
C GLY A 167 5.67 12.49 13.12
N VAL A 168 6.30 11.94 14.16
CA VAL A 168 6.91 10.61 14.13
C VAL A 168 5.85 9.57 14.49
N ASN A 169 5.85 8.43 13.78
CA ASN A 169 4.92 7.35 14.06
C ASN A 169 5.15 6.76 15.45
N VAL A 170 4.07 6.69 16.22
CA VAL A 170 4.07 6.07 17.55
C VAL A 170 3.84 4.58 17.39
N ASP A 171 4.87 3.78 17.66
CA ASP A 171 4.73 2.33 17.77
C ASP A 171 4.35 1.92 19.19
N ASN A 172 3.04 1.85 19.43
CA ASN A 172 2.47 1.39 20.71
C ASN A 172 2.69 -0.10 21.00
N THR A 173 3.36 -0.86 20.12
CA THR A 173 3.74 -2.27 20.37
C THR A 173 5.15 -2.44 20.89
N LYS A 174 6.01 -1.42 20.76
CA LYS A 174 7.38 -1.45 21.25
C LYS A 174 7.38 -1.41 22.78
N GLU A 175 8.05 -2.38 23.41
CA GLU A 175 8.37 -2.27 24.84
C GLU A 175 9.46 -1.20 25.01
N LEU A 176 9.19 -0.23 25.87
CA LEU A 176 10.15 0.82 26.21
C LEU A 176 11.24 0.24 27.11
N THR A 177 12.49 0.60 26.83
CA THR A 177 13.59 0.39 27.78
C THR A 177 13.48 1.35 28.96
N GLU A 178 14.12 1.07 30.10
CA GLU A 178 13.97 1.88 31.34
C GLU A 178 14.28 3.37 31.17
N ASP A 179 15.09 3.72 30.16
CA ASP A 179 15.53 5.09 29.86
C ASP A 179 14.73 5.77 28.73
N GLU A 180 13.80 5.07 28.06
CA GLU A 180 13.00 5.62 26.97
C GLU A 180 11.65 6.19 27.47
N GLU A 181 11.41 7.48 27.23
CA GLU A 181 10.11 8.10 27.51
C GLU A 181 9.03 7.59 26.56
N LYS A 182 7.81 7.39 27.08
CA LYS A 182 6.68 6.97 26.26
C LYS A 182 6.26 8.10 25.32
N GLN A 183 6.36 7.85 24.02
CA GLN A 183 5.79 8.74 23.00
C GLN A 183 4.27 8.81 23.16
N GLN A 184 3.75 10.03 23.29
CA GLN A 184 2.32 10.30 23.38
C GLN A 184 1.79 10.61 21.99
N SER A 185 0.64 10.03 21.64
CA SER A 185 -0.01 10.30 20.35
C SER A 185 -0.56 11.72 20.36
N ALA A 186 -0.21 12.50 19.36
CA ALA A 186 -0.74 13.84 19.14
C ALA A 186 -1.74 13.87 17.98
N THR A 187 -1.56 13.02 16.97
CA THR A 187 -2.37 13.05 15.75
C THR A 187 -2.72 11.64 15.30
N ILE A 188 -3.94 11.47 14.79
CA ILE A 188 -4.40 10.21 14.18
C ILE A 188 -4.72 10.51 12.72
N THR A 189 -4.14 9.74 11.80
CA THR A 189 -4.44 9.82 10.37
C THR A 189 -5.36 8.68 9.98
N VAL A 190 -6.46 9.01 9.32
CA VAL A 190 -7.50 8.05 8.93
C VAL A 190 -7.77 8.08 7.43
N LEU A 191 -8.26 6.96 6.90
CA LEU A 191 -8.74 6.84 5.53
C LEU A 191 -10.21 7.24 5.45
N ALA A 192 -10.52 8.27 4.66
CA ALA A 192 -11.83 8.88 4.59
C ALA A 192 -12.27 9.13 3.13
N THR A 193 -13.57 9.20 2.86
CA THR A 193 -14.09 9.82 1.64
C THR A 193 -13.99 11.35 1.74
N PRO A 194 -14.13 12.11 0.63
CA PRO A 194 -14.17 13.56 0.67
C PRO A 194 -15.22 14.14 1.64
N GLU A 195 -16.39 13.50 1.73
CA GLU A 195 -17.49 13.90 2.61
C GLU A 195 -17.12 13.71 4.07
N GLN A 196 -16.57 12.53 4.41
CA GLN A 196 -16.04 12.24 5.73
C GLN A 196 -14.92 13.22 6.11
N ALA A 197 -14.02 13.54 5.17
CA ALA A 197 -12.91 14.45 5.41
C ALA A 197 -13.40 15.89 5.70
N ARG A 198 -14.43 16.37 5.00
CA ARG A 198 -15.06 17.66 5.31
C ARG A 198 -15.61 17.68 6.74
N ILE A 199 -16.32 16.63 7.14
CA ILE A 199 -16.90 16.51 8.49
C ILE A 199 -15.80 16.48 9.56
N ILE A 200 -14.74 15.69 9.36
CA ILE A 200 -13.60 15.64 10.29
C ILE A 200 -12.93 17.02 10.41
N THR A 201 -12.78 17.75 9.30
CA THR A 201 -12.21 19.10 9.30
C THR A 201 -13.06 20.07 10.12
N GLU A 202 -14.39 19.99 10.00
CA GLU A 202 -15.31 20.80 10.77
C GLU A 202 -15.21 20.48 12.27
N MET A 203 -15.30 19.19 12.63
CA MET A 203 -15.21 18.69 14.01
C MET A 203 -13.90 19.05 14.72
N GLU A 204 -12.79 19.05 14.00
CA GLU A 204 -11.47 19.39 14.55
C GLU A 204 -11.42 20.84 15.04
N ASN A 205 -12.12 21.74 14.33
CA ASN A 205 -12.11 23.17 14.57
C ASN A 205 -13.10 23.62 15.66
N ASP A 206 -14.23 22.94 15.83
CA ASP A 206 -15.33 23.39 16.69
C ASP A 206 -15.54 22.58 17.98
N GLY A 207 -14.98 21.37 18.10
CA GLY A 207 -15.14 20.53 19.29
C GLY A 207 -13.96 19.65 19.66
N VAL A 208 -14.21 18.64 20.50
CA VAL A 208 -13.23 17.61 20.86
C VAL A 208 -13.64 16.31 20.18
N VAL A 209 -12.71 15.71 19.45
CA VAL A 209 -12.93 14.41 18.81
C VAL A 209 -12.57 13.30 19.79
N HIS A 210 -13.45 12.30 19.93
CA HIS A 210 -13.18 11.09 20.70
C HIS A 210 -13.21 9.86 19.79
N VAL A 211 -12.17 9.03 19.89
CA VAL A 211 -12.02 7.82 19.07
C VAL A 211 -12.32 6.58 19.90
N ALA A 212 -13.19 5.71 19.38
CA ALA A 212 -13.53 4.42 19.98
C ALA A 212 -13.11 3.27 19.06
N LEU A 213 -12.34 2.32 19.58
CA LEU A 213 -11.93 1.12 18.84
C LEU A 213 -13.12 0.16 18.66
N ILE A 214 -13.33 -0.28 17.42
CA ILE A 214 -14.37 -1.25 17.06
C ILE A 214 -13.74 -2.62 16.75
N SER A 215 -12.68 -2.65 15.96
CA SER A 215 -12.04 -3.89 15.53
C SER A 215 -10.54 -3.72 15.36
N ARG A 216 -9.79 -4.75 15.74
CA ARG A 216 -8.34 -4.89 15.54
C ARG A 216 -8.01 -6.33 15.13
N ASN A 217 -7.04 -6.49 14.23
CA ASN A 217 -6.52 -7.79 13.78
C ASN A 217 -7.59 -8.77 13.24
N ASN A 218 -8.70 -8.24 12.71
CA ASN A 218 -9.75 -9.03 12.08
C ASN A 218 -10.09 -8.44 10.72
N SER A 219 -9.33 -8.85 9.71
CA SER A 219 -9.43 -8.30 8.34
C SER A 219 -10.81 -8.51 7.74
N LYS A 220 -11.43 -9.69 7.95
CA LYS A 220 -12.77 -9.98 7.43
C LYS A 220 -13.82 -9.03 8.03
N LEU A 221 -13.82 -8.86 9.34
CA LEU A 221 -14.73 -7.92 9.99
C LEU A 221 -14.44 -6.47 9.57
N ALA A 222 -13.17 -6.11 9.41
CA ALA A 222 -12.81 -4.77 8.95
C ALA A 222 -13.34 -4.48 7.55
N GLU A 223 -13.20 -5.43 6.62
CA GLU A 223 -13.76 -5.33 5.26
C GLU A 223 -15.29 -5.20 5.30
N ASP A 224 -15.97 -6.05 6.08
CA ASP A 224 -17.44 -6.03 6.20
C ASP A 224 -17.94 -4.68 6.76
N LEU A 225 -17.30 -4.14 7.80
CA LEU A 225 -17.66 -2.85 8.42
C LEU A 225 -17.39 -1.65 7.49
N LEU A 226 -16.27 -1.66 6.76
CA LEU A 226 -15.96 -0.60 5.80
C LEU A 226 -16.93 -0.62 4.61
N ALA A 227 -17.30 -1.81 4.13
CA ALA A 227 -18.32 -1.94 3.09
C ALA A 227 -19.70 -1.46 3.56
N GLU A 228 -20.07 -1.75 4.82
CA GLU A 228 -21.30 -1.21 5.42
C GLU A 228 -21.27 0.32 5.49
N GLN A 229 -20.13 0.91 5.88
CA GLN A 229 -19.96 2.36 5.92
C GLN A 229 -20.07 2.97 4.52
N ASP A 230 -19.39 2.40 3.53
CA ASP A 230 -19.43 2.89 2.15
C ASP A 230 -20.85 2.82 1.58
N LYS A 231 -21.61 1.75 1.86
CA LYS A 231 -23.03 1.65 1.50
C LYS A 231 -23.86 2.73 2.18
N THR A 232 -23.65 2.97 3.47
CA THR A 232 -24.36 4.00 4.23
C THR A 232 -24.09 5.40 3.65
N LEU A 233 -22.84 5.69 3.28
CA LEU A 233 -22.46 6.95 2.64
C LEU A 233 -23.09 7.08 1.24
N GLN A 234 -23.11 6.00 0.47
CA GLN A 234 -23.75 5.97 -0.85
C GLN A 234 -25.25 6.23 -0.75
N GLU A 235 -25.94 5.64 0.23
CA GLU A 235 -27.36 5.92 0.51
C GLU A 235 -27.63 7.37 0.90
N MET A 236 -26.72 8.00 1.65
CA MET A 236 -26.88 9.39 2.10
C MET A 236 -26.56 10.42 1.02
N TYR A 237 -25.49 10.22 0.26
CA TYR A 237 -24.94 11.25 -0.64
C TYR A 237 -25.15 10.96 -2.13
N PHE A 238 -25.33 9.70 -2.51
CA PHE A 238 -25.46 9.28 -3.92
C PHE A 238 -26.59 8.25 -4.13
N PRO A 239 -27.82 8.51 -3.64
CA PRO A 239 -28.91 7.51 -3.66
C PRO A 239 -29.31 7.07 -5.07
N GLU A 240 -29.07 7.92 -6.08
CA GLU A 240 -29.30 7.64 -7.49
C GLU A 240 -28.40 6.55 -8.07
N THR A 241 -27.26 6.27 -7.43
CA THR A 241 -26.35 5.18 -7.84
C THR A 241 -26.79 3.80 -7.33
N LEU A 242 -27.86 3.73 -6.53
CA LEU A 242 -28.36 2.51 -5.89
C LEU A 242 -29.56 1.89 -6.62
N THR A 243 -30.06 2.50 -7.69
CA THR A 243 -31.11 1.88 -8.50
C THR A 243 -30.54 0.71 -9.29
N GLU A 244 -31.20 -0.46 -9.18
CA GLU A 244 -31.02 -1.62 -10.06
C GLU A 244 -31.39 -1.23 -11.50
N ASP A 245 -30.49 -0.57 -12.22
CA ASP A 245 -30.51 -0.46 -13.68
C ASP A 245 -29.06 -0.37 -14.19
N GLY A 246 -28.32 -1.45 -13.92
CA GLY A 246 -27.10 -1.80 -14.64
C GLY A 246 -27.38 -2.36 -16.05
N GLU A 247 -28.43 -1.89 -16.74
CA GLU A 247 -28.78 -2.30 -18.11
C GLU A 247 -29.28 -1.12 -18.97
N ASN A 248 -28.60 0.04 -18.94
CA ASN A 248 -28.49 0.91 -20.15
C ASN A 248 -27.58 2.11 -19.90
N ALA A 249 -26.27 1.88 -19.91
CA ALA A 249 -25.32 2.98 -20.09
C ALA A 249 -24.07 2.55 -20.85
N VAL A 250 -24.20 1.72 -21.89
CA VAL A 250 -23.18 1.60 -22.94
C VAL A 250 -23.85 1.35 -24.29
N SER A 251 -24.07 2.40 -25.07
CA SER A 251 -23.86 2.41 -26.52
C SER A 251 -23.62 3.87 -26.91
N GLU A 252 -22.35 4.27 -26.88
CA GLU A 252 -21.52 4.41 -28.09
C GLU A 252 -21.85 5.70 -28.86
N GLU A 253 -21.09 6.73 -28.52
CA GLU A 253 -20.78 7.81 -29.44
C GLU A 253 -19.69 7.31 -30.41
N THR A 254 -20.00 7.08 -31.69
CA THR A 254 -19.03 7.10 -32.80
C THR A 254 -19.71 7.45 -34.13
N ALA A 255 -19.46 8.70 -34.56
CA ALA A 255 -19.17 9.23 -35.90
C ALA A 255 -19.64 8.53 -37.21
N GLU A 256 -20.26 9.39 -38.05
CA GLU A 256 -20.05 9.60 -39.51
C GLU A 256 -20.59 8.59 -40.56
N ALA A 257 -21.61 9.02 -41.33
CA ALA A 257 -21.54 9.18 -42.79
C ALA A 257 -22.90 9.66 -43.38
N GLY A 258 -22.85 10.65 -44.27
CA GLY A 258 -24.01 11.36 -44.81
C GLY A 258 -24.83 10.67 -45.91
N ASP A 259 -25.94 11.31 -46.29
CA ASP A 259 -26.28 11.70 -47.68
C ASP A 259 -27.67 12.38 -47.74
N SER A 260 -27.67 13.60 -48.29
CA SER A 260 -28.69 14.31 -49.10
C SER A 260 -30.20 14.26 -48.76
N THR A 261 -30.84 15.44 -48.61
CA THR A 261 -31.42 16.24 -49.75
C THR A 261 -32.44 17.29 -49.26
N SER A 262 -32.27 18.54 -49.75
CA SER A 262 -33.24 19.64 -49.97
C SER A 262 -34.12 20.16 -48.82
N ALA A 263 -34.55 21.42 -48.79
CA ALA A 263 -34.22 22.69 -49.43
C ALA A 263 -35.23 23.67 -48.79
N GLU A 264 -34.81 24.88 -48.44
CA GLU A 264 -35.52 26.13 -48.75
C GLU A 264 -34.83 27.30 -48.05
N ILE A 265 -34.34 28.22 -48.88
CA ILE A 265 -34.09 29.63 -48.55
C ILE A 265 -35.15 30.41 -49.34
N PRO A 266 -35.77 31.43 -48.74
CA PRO A 266 -35.56 32.80 -49.23
C PRO A 266 -35.19 33.71 -48.03
N ASP A 267 -34.09 34.44 -48.04
CA ASP A 267 -33.77 35.67 -48.80
C ASP A 267 -34.54 36.93 -48.34
N GLU A 268 -33.82 38.05 -48.42
CA GLU A 268 -34.12 39.44 -48.07
C GLU A 268 -34.10 39.78 -46.56
N GLY A 269 -33.43 40.83 -46.09
CA GLY A 269 -32.69 41.88 -46.79
C GLY A 269 -31.98 42.82 -45.81
N ALA A 270 -30.90 43.40 -46.32
CA ALA A 270 -30.38 44.75 -46.07
C ALA A 270 -30.17 45.27 -44.62
N GLU A 271 -28.88 45.42 -44.30
CA GLU A 271 -28.26 46.75 -44.08
C GLU A 271 -28.72 47.58 -42.87
N SER A 272 -27.89 47.69 -41.83
CA SER A 272 -27.10 48.92 -41.63
C SER A 272 -26.05 48.76 -40.54
N ALA A 273 -24.89 49.34 -40.82
CA ALA A 273 -23.79 49.57 -39.91
C ALA A 273 -24.02 50.87 -39.11
N HIS A 274 -23.54 50.90 -37.87
CA HIS A 274 -22.76 52.01 -37.25
C HIS A 274 -22.44 51.61 -35.79
N ALA A 275 -21.17 51.33 -35.46
CA ALA A 275 -20.15 52.29 -34.98
C ALA A 275 -20.52 52.86 -33.59
N SER A 276 -19.92 52.39 -32.50
CA SER A 276 -18.61 52.81 -31.93
C SER A 276 -18.77 53.87 -30.82
N ASP A 277 -18.42 53.50 -29.58
CA ASP A 277 -17.65 54.31 -28.62
C ASP A 277 -17.36 53.39 -27.42
N SER A 278 -16.14 52.94 -27.16
CA SER A 278 -14.99 53.67 -26.61
C SER A 278 -15.34 54.48 -25.35
N GLN A 279 -15.09 53.92 -24.17
CA GLN A 279 -14.10 54.49 -23.24
C GLN A 279 -13.86 53.58 -22.02
N PRO A 280 -12.60 53.41 -21.58
CA PRO A 280 -12.24 52.91 -20.26
C PRO A 280 -11.89 54.07 -19.30
N VAL A 281 -11.44 53.68 -18.10
CA VAL A 281 -10.69 54.43 -17.06
C VAL A 281 -11.53 54.86 -15.85
N ALA A 282 -11.37 54.13 -14.74
CA ALA A 282 -10.68 54.55 -13.50
C ALA A 282 -10.98 53.55 -12.37
#